data_AF-A0A9P7W029-F1
#
_entry.id   AF-A0A9P7W029-F1
#
_cell.length_a   1.000
_cell.length_b   1.000
_cell.length_c   1.000
_cell.angle_alpha   90.00
_cell.angle_beta   90.00
_cell.angle_gamma   90.00
#
_symmetry.space_group_name_H-M   'P 1'
#
loop_
_entity.id
_entity.type
_entity.pdbx_description
1 polymer ?
#
loop_
_entity_poly.entity_id
_entity_poly.type
_entity_poly.pdbx_seq_one_letter_code
_entity_poly.pdbx_strand_id
1 'polypeptide(L)'
;MCCAGWNTLSQSWLLSAGQTIRAAQDLGLHLSPRRLQLSEIEKEQRRRIWWCVYGLDRVLSISLGRPGATNEDGCDVEYSSQVDDDDLEAYCRGKIKESQTSYMCGFVALLKIYVVAGKIVRSAHSLQLLRDMRKTKAQIPQVIQHLDVMLEDWVESLPSNVKYAANDAGNPKILTLCLIAFFVYYSATINLRECMDLPWAVL
;
A
#
# COMPACT_ATOMS: atom_id res chain seq x y z
N MET A 1 3.91 -19.65 19.92
CA MET A 1 4.31 -18.35 19.34
C MET A 1 3.92 -17.27 20.34
N CYS A 2 4.93 -16.71 21.00
CA CYS A 2 4.80 -16.04 22.30
C CYS A 2 4.09 -14.67 22.22
N CYS A 3 3.33 -14.34 23.26
CA CYS A 3 2.62 -13.07 23.47
C CYS A 3 3.51 -11.81 23.36
N ALA A 4 4.84 -11.97 23.40
CA ALA A 4 5.81 -10.90 23.15
C ALA A 4 5.73 -10.32 21.72
N GLY A 5 5.41 -11.14 20.70
CA GLY A 5 5.31 -10.66 19.32
C GLY A 5 4.08 -9.76 19.10
N TRP A 6 2.94 -10.14 19.66
CA TRP A 6 1.68 -9.40 19.52
C TRP A 6 1.70 -8.05 20.25
N ASN A 7 2.28 -8.00 21.45
CA ASN A 7 2.46 -6.75 22.17
C ASN A 7 3.38 -5.79 21.40
N THR A 8 4.48 -6.30 20.83
CA THR A 8 5.39 -5.49 20.01
C THR A 8 4.69 -4.97 18.76
N LEU A 9 3.95 -5.80 18.02
CA LEU A 9 3.21 -5.35 16.84
C LEU A 9 2.17 -4.27 17.18
N SER A 10 1.42 -4.45 18.27
CA SER A 10 0.46 -3.44 18.73
C SER A 10 1.12 -2.13 19.13
N GLN A 11 2.29 -2.18 19.78
CA GLN A 11 3.07 -0.97 20.11
C GLN A 11 3.66 -0.32 18.86
N SER A 12 4.22 -1.11 17.93
CA SER A 12 4.72 -0.61 16.64
C SER A 12 3.63 0.08 15.84
N TRP A 13 2.41 -0.47 15.83
CA TRP A 13 1.26 0.16 15.22
C TRP A 13 0.94 1.50 15.87
N LEU A 14 0.90 1.57 17.21
CA LEU A 14 0.63 2.83 17.92
C LEU A 14 1.67 3.92 17.59
N LEU A 15 2.96 3.55 17.56
CA LEU A 15 4.04 4.47 17.20
C LEU A 15 3.93 4.91 15.74
N SER A 16 3.70 3.97 14.82
CA SER A 16 3.56 4.26 13.39
C SER A 16 2.35 5.15 13.09
N ALA A 17 1.15 4.71 13.50
CA ALA A 17 -0.12 5.38 13.28
C ALA A 17 -0.20 6.72 14.04
N GLY A 18 0.32 6.77 15.27
CA GLY A 18 0.18 7.91 16.17
C GLY A 18 1.27 8.97 16.01
N GLN A 19 2.54 8.57 15.91
CA GLN A 19 3.67 9.50 15.91
C GLN A 19 4.27 9.68 14.52
N THR A 20 4.65 8.58 13.87
CA THR A 20 5.40 8.64 12.61
C THR A 20 4.55 9.24 11.48
N ILE A 21 3.30 8.79 11.31
CA ILE A 21 2.38 9.33 10.31
C ILE A 21 2.10 10.82 10.55
N ARG A 22 1.86 11.21 11.80
CA ARG A 22 1.57 12.60 12.15
C ARG A 22 2.78 13.51 11.91
N ALA A 23 3.97 13.09 12.33
CA ALA A 23 5.20 13.82 12.05
C ALA A 23 5.46 13.96 10.54
N ALA A 24 5.23 12.89 9.76
CA ALA A 24 5.36 12.95 8.30
C ALA A 24 4.34 13.90 7.67
N GLN A 25 3.10 13.94 8.21
CA GLN A 25 2.06 14.87 7.79
C GLN A 25 2.42 16.32 8.11
N ASP A 26 2.91 16.59 9.33
CA ASP A 26 3.34 17.92 9.78
C ASP A 26 4.51 18.47 8.93
N LEU A 27 5.40 17.59 8.47
CA LEU A 27 6.48 17.92 7.53
C LEU A 27 6.01 18.10 6.08
N GLY A 28 4.73 17.87 5.79
CA GLY A 28 4.14 17.97 4.46
C GLY A 28 4.54 16.84 3.51
N LEU A 29 5.03 15.71 4.02
CA LEU A 29 5.52 14.61 3.17
C LEU A 29 4.40 13.90 2.39
N HIS A 30 3.15 14.05 2.85
CA HIS A 30 1.93 13.54 2.23
C HIS A 30 1.44 14.35 1.02
N LEU A 31 2.16 15.42 0.65
CA LEU A 31 1.83 16.30 -0.47
C LEU A 31 2.89 16.20 -1.57
N SER A 32 2.49 16.41 -2.82
CA SER A 32 3.40 16.41 -3.96
C SER A 32 4.54 17.42 -3.74
N PRO A 33 5.81 17.00 -3.77
CA PRO A 33 6.94 17.91 -3.65
C PRO A 33 7.25 18.64 -4.96
N ARG A 34 6.48 18.43 -6.05
CA ARG A 34 6.74 19.01 -7.39
C ARG A 34 6.90 20.53 -7.36
N ARG A 35 6.07 21.21 -6.55
CA ARG A 35 6.03 22.68 -6.44
C ARG A 35 7.03 23.24 -5.43
N LEU A 36 7.74 22.38 -4.69
CA LEU A 36 8.73 22.81 -3.71
C LEU A 36 10.03 23.21 -4.42
N GLN A 37 10.67 24.26 -3.93
CA GLN A 37 11.98 24.72 -4.39
C GLN A 37 13.09 23.86 -3.78
N LEU A 38 13.11 22.58 -4.15
CA LEU A 38 14.07 21.58 -3.69
C LEU A 38 14.77 20.95 -4.90
N SER A 39 15.93 20.36 -4.67
CA SER A 39 16.58 19.53 -5.69
C SER A 39 15.75 18.29 -6.02
N GLU A 40 15.91 17.74 -7.22
CA GLU A 40 15.18 16.52 -7.62
C GLU A 40 15.48 15.32 -6.71
N ILE A 41 16.69 15.26 -6.16
CA ILE A 41 17.09 14.24 -5.18
C ILE A 41 16.27 14.39 -3.90
N GLU A 42 16.17 15.59 -3.34
CA GLU A 42 15.38 15.85 -2.12
C GLU A 42 13.89 15.57 -2.33
N LYS A 43 13.34 15.92 -3.51
CA LYS A 43 11.95 15.60 -3.84
C LYS A 43 11.72 14.09 -3.88
N GLU A 44 12.63 13.33 -4.47
CA GLU A 44 12.55 11.87 -4.52
C GLU A 44 12.71 11.23 -3.14
N GLN A 45 13.65 11.71 -2.33
CA GLN A 45 13.79 11.28 -0.93
C GLN A 45 12.51 11.52 -0.13
N ARG A 46 11.87 12.68 -0.27
CA ARG A 46 10.58 12.96 0.39
C ARG A 46 9.49 11.98 -0.01
N ARG A 47 9.36 11.68 -1.32
CA ARG A 47 8.42 10.65 -1.82
C ARG A 47 8.71 9.28 -1.20
N ARG A 48 9.97 8.84 -1.22
CA ARG A 48 10.39 7.55 -0.64
C ARG A 48 10.09 7.47 0.85
N ILE A 49 10.42 8.50 1.62
CA ILE A 49 10.14 8.55 3.06
C ILE A 49 8.64 8.42 3.31
N TRP A 50 7.81 9.20 2.61
CA TRP A 50 6.35 9.12 2.74
C TRP A 50 5.83 7.71 2.50
N TRP A 51 6.22 7.10 1.38
CA TRP A 51 5.74 5.78 1.01
C TRP A 51 6.26 4.66 1.93
N CYS A 52 7.47 4.78 2.49
CA CYS A 52 7.96 3.87 3.53
C CYS A 52 7.09 3.95 4.78
N VAL A 53 6.78 5.17 5.24
CA VAL A 53 5.93 5.39 6.42
C VAL A 53 4.50 4.88 6.15
N TYR A 54 3.95 5.17 4.99
CA TYR A 54 2.63 4.68 4.54
C TYR A 54 2.58 3.14 4.50
N GLY A 55 3.56 2.50 3.87
CA GLY A 55 3.63 1.04 3.76
C GLY A 55 3.74 0.37 5.13
N LEU A 56 4.48 0.98 6.06
CA LEU A 56 4.59 0.49 7.44
C LEU A 56 3.25 0.60 8.20
N ASP A 57 2.55 1.74 8.10
CA ASP A 57 1.21 1.90 8.68
C ASP A 57 0.25 0.83 8.13
N ARG A 58 0.31 0.57 6.82
CA ARG A 58 -0.56 -0.41 6.16
C ARG A 58 -0.28 -1.84 6.56
N VAL A 59 0.98 -2.30 6.54
CA VAL A 59 1.30 -3.68 6.92
C VAL A 59 0.91 -3.95 8.37
N LEU A 60 1.13 -2.99 9.28
CA LEU A 60 0.78 -3.13 10.69
C LEU A 60 -0.74 -3.12 10.90
N SER A 61 -1.45 -2.22 10.21
CA SER A 61 -2.90 -2.09 10.32
C SER A 61 -3.62 -3.32 9.79
N ILE A 62 -3.23 -3.81 8.60
CA ILE A 62 -3.77 -5.04 8.00
C ILE A 62 -3.47 -6.23 8.91
N SER A 63 -2.22 -6.37 9.39
CA SER A 63 -1.82 -7.51 10.24
C SER A 63 -2.55 -7.58 11.57
N LEU A 64 -2.99 -6.43 12.10
CA LEU A 64 -3.71 -6.34 13.37
C LEU A 64 -5.23 -6.23 13.21
N GLY A 65 -5.75 -6.17 11.98
CA GLY A 65 -7.17 -5.92 11.72
C GLY A 65 -7.65 -4.54 12.22
N ARG A 66 -6.77 -3.54 12.19
CA ARG A 66 -7.04 -2.17 12.66
C ARG A 66 -7.15 -1.21 11.47
N PRO A 67 -7.90 -0.09 11.59
CA PRO A 67 -7.86 0.96 10.59
C PRO A 67 -6.48 1.64 10.59
N GLY A 68 -5.94 1.91 9.40
CA GLY A 68 -4.70 2.67 9.28
C GLY A 68 -4.91 4.16 9.56
N ALA A 69 -3.85 4.83 10.01
CA ALA A 69 -3.90 6.26 10.33
C ALA A 69 -4.02 7.15 9.09
N THR A 70 -3.62 6.63 7.93
CA THR A 70 -3.56 7.40 6.69
C THR A 70 -4.86 7.31 5.90
N ASN A 71 -5.36 8.47 5.44
CA ASN A 71 -6.43 8.56 4.45
C ASN A 71 -5.85 8.93 3.07
N GLU A 72 -6.14 8.12 2.07
CA GLU A 72 -5.68 8.23 0.69
C GLU A 72 -6.20 9.51 0.03
N ASP A 73 -7.43 9.92 0.35
CA ASP A 73 -8.02 11.14 -0.24
C ASP A 73 -7.29 12.42 0.19
N GLY A 74 -6.56 12.36 1.32
CA GLY A 74 -5.75 13.46 1.83
C GLY A 74 -4.30 13.44 1.34
N CYS A 75 -3.91 12.48 0.50
CA CYS A 75 -2.53 12.30 0.07
C CYS A 75 -2.38 12.53 -1.44
N ASP A 76 -1.45 13.40 -1.83
CA ASP A 76 -1.18 13.76 -3.24
C ASP A 76 0.27 13.48 -3.61
N VAL A 77 0.85 12.41 -3.07
CA VAL A 77 2.26 12.03 -3.33
C VAL A 77 2.30 11.05 -4.49
N GLU A 78 3.17 11.30 -5.45
CA GLU A 78 3.42 10.36 -6.54
C GLU A 78 4.24 9.17 -6.05
N TYR A 79 4.07 8.02 -6.69
CA TYR A 79 4.96 6.88 -6.44
C TYR A 79 6.44 7.27 -6.71
N SER A 80 7.34 6.69 -5.92
CA SER A 80 8.78 6.87 -6.08
C SER A 80 9.26 6.37 -7.44
N SER A 81 10.37 6.91 -7.91
CA SER A 81 11.03 6.39 -9.11
C SER A 81 11.49 4.94 -8.90
N GLN A 82 11.44 4.15 -9.97
CA GLN A 82 11.87 2.75 -9.95
C GLN A 82 13.39 2.66 -10.20
N VAL A 83 14.16 3.29 -9.31
CA VAL A 83 15.62 3.36 -9.35
C VAL A 83 16.19 3.10 -7.97
N ASP A 84 17.20 2.24 -7.87
CA ASP A 84 17.83 1.91 -6.59
C ASP A 84 18.59 3.12 -6.01
N ASP A 85 18.81 3.13 -4.70
CA ASP A 85 19.40 4.29 -4.01
C ASP A 85 20.81 4.62 -4.54
N ASP A 86 21.60 3.62 -4.92
CA ASP A 86 22.96 3.77 -5.48
C ASP A 86 22.96 4.55 -6.81
N ASP A 87 21.90 4.41 -7.61
CA ASP A 87 21.74 5.04 -8.93
C ASP A 87 20.94 6.35 -8.88
N LEU A 88 20.40 6.70 -7.70
CA LEU A 88 19.45 7.80 -7.54
C LEU A 88 20.07 9.15 -7.96
N GLU A 89 21.31 9.44 -7.57
CA GLU A 89 21.98 10.68 -7.98
C GLU A 89 22.14 10.77 -9.49
N ALA A 90 22.53 9.67 -10.13
CA ALA A 90 22.74 9.62 -11.57
C ALA A 90 21.42 9.78 -12.34
N TYR A 91 20.34 9.17 -11.83
CA TYR A 91 18.98 9.34 -12.35
C TYR A 91 18.50 10.79 -12.23
N CYS A 92 18.63 11.42 -11.06
CA CYS A 92 18.22 12.82 -10.87
C CYS A 92 19.03 13.81 -11.72
N ARG A 93 20.25 13.45 -12.13
CA ARG A 93 21.06 14.21 -13.10
C ARG A 93 20.74 13.87 -14.57
N GLY A 94 19.77 12.99 -14.83
CA GLY A 94 19.35 12.58 -16.17
C GLY A 94 20.32 11.63 -16.88
N LYS A 95 21.26 11.00 -16.16
CA LYS A 95 22.27 10.10 -16.74
C LYS A 95 21.77 8.68 -16.94
N ILE A 96 20.80 8.26 -16.13
CA ILE A 96 20.23 6.90 -16.13
C ILE A 96 18.71 7.02 -16.22
N LYS A 97 18.05 6.01 -16.79
CA LYS A 97 16.59 5.88 -16.85
C LYS A 97 16.13 4.75 -15.94
N GLU A 98 14.84 4.75 -15.60
CA GLU A 98 14.25 3.67 -14.81
C GLU A 98 14.50 2.31 -15.47
N SER A 99 14.83 1.31 -14.65
CA SER A 99 15.05 -0.06 -15.07
C SER A 99 14.06 -0.97 -14.35
N GLN A 100 13.49 -1.92 -15.09
CA GLN A 100 12.62 -2.94 -14.50
C GLN A 100 13.38 -3.87 -13.54
N THR A 101 14.71 -3.92 -13.57
CA THR A 101 15.51 -4.76 -12.67
C THR A 101 15.75 -4.16 -11.28
N SER A 102 15.36 -2.89 -11.06
CA SER A 102 15.54 -2.20 -9.78
C SER A 102 14.68 -2.85 -8.69
N TYR A 103 15.22 -2.93 -7.48
CA TYR A 103 14.46 -3.33 -6.29
C TYR A 103 13.25 -2.42 -6.04
N MET A 104 13.37 -1.12 -6.38
CA MET A 104 12.28 -0.16 -6.24
C MET A 104 11.05 -0.49 -7.11
N CYS A 105 11.20 -1.28 -8.18
CA CYS A 105 10.08 -1.79 -8.95
C CYS A 105 9.16 -2.67 -8.08
N GLY A 106 9.74 -3.62 -7.34
CA GLY A 106 9.01 -4.45 -6.38
C GLY A 106 8.41 -3.64 -5.23
N PHE A 107 9.12 -2.60 -4.77
CA PHE A 107 8.64 -1.72 -3.71
C PHE A 107 7.39 -0.96 -4.16
N VAL A 108 7.42 -0.33 -5.35
CA VAL A 108 6.26 0.36 -5.93
C VAL A 108 5.09 -0.60 -6.15
N ALA A 109 5.34 -1.82 -6.65
CA ALA A 109 4.31 -2.84 -6.78
C ALA A 109 3.64 -3.18 -5.43
N LEU A 110 4.44 -3.33 -4.37
CA LEU A 110 3.96 -3.58 -3.01
C LEU A 110 3.13 -2.41 -2.46
N LEU A 111 3.55 -1.16 -2.69
CA LEU A 111 2.78 0.01 -2.26
C LEU A 111 1.41 0.10 -2.94
N LYS A 112 1.36 -0.20 -4.24
CA LYS A 112 0.10 -0.20 -4.99
C LYS A 112 -0.91 -1.18 -4.41
N ILE A 113 -0.50 -2.40 -4.05
CA ILE A 113 -1.42 -3.35 -3.41
C ILE A 113 -1.83 -2.90 -2.00
N TYR A 114 -0.94 -2.26 -1.23
CA TYR A 114 -1.32 -1.69 0.07
C TYR A 114 -2.39 -0.59 -0.05
N VAL A 115 -2.39 0.20 -1.13
CA VAL A 115 -3.45 1.18 -1.40
C VAL A 115 -4.78 0.47 -1.66
N VAL A 116 -4.80 -0.56 -2.51
CA VAL A 116 -6.04 -1.31 -2.80
C VAL A 116 -6.55 -2.04 -1.56
N ALA A 117 -5.68 -2.75 -0.85
CA ALA A 117 -6.02 -3.45 0.39
C ALA A 117 -6.53 -2.49 1.47
N GLY A 118 -5.94 -1.30 1.60
CA GLY A 118 -6.42 -0.26 2.50
C GLY A 118 -7.86 0.18 2.20
N LYS A 119 -8.19 0.38 0.91
CA LYS A 119 -9.55 0.70 0.46
C LYS A 119 -10.56 -0.41 0.77
N ILE A 120 -10.15 -1.67 0.61
CA ILE A 120 -10.99 -2.83 0.94
C ILE A 120 -11.28 -2.87 2.45
N VAL A 121 -10.25 -2.78 3.29
CA VAL A 121 -10.41 -2.81 4.75
C VAL A 121 -11.30 -1.66 5.25
N ARG A 122 -11.11 -0.43 4.73
CA ARG A 122 -11.97 0.71 5.10
C ARG A 122 -13.40 0.53 4.63
N SER A 123 -13.61 0.02 3.41
CA SER A 123 -14.95 -0.27 2.90
C SER A 123 -15.63 -1.33 3.77
N ALA A 124 -14.94 -2.43 4.10
CA ALA A 124 -15.44 -3.49 4.97
C ALA A 124 -15.86 -2.95 6.34
N HIS A 125 -15.02 -2.14 7.00
CA HIS A 125 -15.37 -1.50 8.27
C HIS A 125 -16.55 -0.54 8.14
N SER A 126 -16.60 0.28 7.09
CA SER A 126 -17.70 1.23 6.87
C SER A 126 -19.04 0.50 6.68
N LEU A 127 -19.03 -0.61 5.94
CA LEU A 127 -20.21 -1.46 5.73
C LEU A 127 -20.69 -2.12 7.02
N GLN A 128 -19.77 -2.59 7.87
CA GLN A 128 -20.10 -3.13 9.19
C GLN A 128 -20.80 -2.07 10.08
N LEU A 129 -20.33 -0.82 10.04
CA LEU A 129 -20.89 0.28 10.83
C LEU A 129 -22.25 0.79 10.30
N LEU A 130 -22.50 0.67 9.00
CA LEU A 130 -23.70 1.20 8.34
C LEU A 130 -24.77 0.13 8.05
N ARG A 131 -24.67 -1.04 8.72
CA ARG A 131 -25.51 -2.23 8.49
C ARG A 131 -27.02 -1.97 8.47
N ASP A 132 -27.47 -0.96 9.22
CA ASP A 132 -28.89 -0.66 9.42
C ASP A 132 -29.45 0.38 8.41
N MET A 133 -28.60 0.97 7.56
CA MET A 133 -29.00 2.01 6.61
C MET A 133 -29.36 1.43 5.23
N ARG A 134 -30.66 1.39 4.90
CA ARG A 134 -31.18 0.89 3.60
C ARG A 134 -30.50 1.50 2.36
N LYS A 135 -30.14 2.79 2.39
CA LYS A 135 -29.50 3.49 1.26
C LYS A 135 -28.08 2.99 1.00
N THR A 136 -27.36 2.56 2.04
CA THR A 136 -25.99 2.05 1.93
C THR A 136 -25.98 0.68 1.26
N LYS A 137 -26.99 -0.17 1.53
CA LYS A 137 -27.12 -1.52 0.92
C LYS A 137 -27.15 -1.51 -0.61
N ALA A 138 -27.79 -0.52 -1.22
CA ALA A 138 -27.90 -0.42 -2.68
C ALA A 138 -26.54 -0.12 -3.37
N GLN A 139 -25.60 0.49 -2.66
CA GLN A 139 -24.28 0.87 -3.19
C GLN A 139 -23.23 -0.23 -2.98
N ILE A 140 -23.47 -1.19 -2.08
CA ILE A 140 -22.49 -2.23 -1.72
C ILE A 140 -22.02 -3.05 -2.93
N PRO A 141 -22.91 -3.56 -3.80
CA PRO A 141 -22.46 -4.37 -4.94
C PRO A 141 -21.54 -3.59 -5.87
N GLN A 142 -21.83 -2.31 -6.11
CA GLN A 142 -21.01 -1.44 -6.97
C GLN A 142 -19.63 -1.17 -6.35
N VAL A 143 -19.58 -0.93 -5.03
CA VAL A 143 -18.32 -0.72 -4.30
C VAL A 143 -17.47 -1.99 -4.34
N ILE A 144 -18.05 -3.16 -4.07
CA ILE A 144 -17.34 -4.44 -4.11
C ILE A 144 -16.81 -4.73 -5.51
N GLN A 145 -17.65 -4.58 -6.55
CA GLN A 145 -17.23 -4.79 -7.93
C GLN A 145 -16.08 -3.86 -8.31
N HIS A 146 -16.14 -2.59 -7.91
CA HIS A 146 -15.05 -1.66 -8.16
C HIS A 146 -13.73 -2.09 -7.48
N LEU A 147 -13.80 -2.56 -6.23
CA LEU A 147 -12.62 -3.05 -5.50
C LEU A 147 -12.04 -4.33 -6.09
N ASP A 148 -12.88 -5.22 -6.62
CA ASP A 148 -12.47 -6.46 -7.29
C ASP A 148 -11.69 -6.14 -8.57
N VAL A 149 -12.22 -5.25 -9.41
CA VAL A 149 -11.52 -4.75 -10.62
C VAL A 149 -10.18 -4.12 -10.25
N MET A 150 -10.10 -3.33 -9.16
CA MET A 150 -8.83 -2.76 -8.70
C MET A 150 -7.77 -3.82 -8.32
N LEU A 151 -8.19 -4.97 -7.77
CA LEU A 151 -7.29 -6.08 -7.45
C LEU A 151 -6.79 -6.76 -8.73
N GLU A 152 -7.68 -7.01 -9.68
CA GLU A 152 -7.35 -7.60 -10.98
C GLU A 152 -6.39 -6.71 -11.77
N ASP A 153 -6.72 -5.42 -11.90
CA ASP A 153 -5.88 -4.40 -12.56
C ASP A 153 -4.48 -4.35 -11.94
N TRP A 154 -4.39 -4.50 -10.60
CA TRP A 154 -3.09 -4.54 -9.95
C TRP A 154 -2.24 -5.71 -10.45
N VAL A 155 -2.80 -6.94 -10.49
CA VAL A 155 -2.09 -8.15 -10.96
C VAL A 155 -1.70 -8.06 -12.43
N GLU A 156 -2.55 -7.45 -13.26
CA GLU A 156 -2.28 -7.25 -14.67
C GLU A 156 -1.19 -6.20 -14.91
N SER A 157 -1.17 -5.14 -14.10
CA SER A 157 -0.18 -4.06 -14.19
C SER A 157 1.22 -4.43 -13.67
N LEU A 158 1.38 -5.61 -13.07
CA LEU A 158 2.66 -6.04 -12.50
C LEU A 158 3.72 -6.25 -13.59
N PRO A 159 4.92 -5.66 -13.43
CA PRO A 159 6.07 -5.96 -14.29
C PRO A 159 6.46 -7.44 -14.23
N SER A 160 6.91 -8.00 -15.36
CA SER A 160 7.24 -9.43 -15.47
C SER A 160 8.28 -9.90 -14.45
N ASN A 161 9.26 -9.05 -14.12
CA ASN A 161 10.29 -9.34 -13.14
C ASN A 161 9.76 -9.46 -11.70
N VAL A 162 8.61 -8.83 -11.40
CA VAL A 162 7.92 -8.92 -10.11
C VAL A 162 6.92 -10.08 -10.15
N LYS A 163 6.11 -10.15 -11.21
CA LYS A 163 5.07 -11.17 -11.39
C LYS A 163 5.62 -12.59 -11.38
N TYR A 164 6.79 -12.80 -11.98
CA TYR A 164 7.44 -14.11 -12.09
C TYR A 164 8.72 -14.21 -11.25
N ALA A 165 8.90 -13.35 -10.24
CA ALA A 165 10.09 -13.35 -9.38
C ALA A 165 10.36 -14.71 -8.71
N ALA A 166 9.32 -15.49 -8.44
CA ALA A 166 9.45 -16.85 -7.89
C ALA A 166 10.22 -17.82 -8.79
N ASN A 167 10.29 -17.53 -10.09
CA ASN A 167 10.99 -18.35 -11.08
C ASN A 167 12.47 -17.94 -11.25
N ASP A 168 12.87 -16.80 -10.69
CA ASP A 168 14.24 -16.28 -10.78
C ASP A 168 14.90 -16.22 -9.40
N ALA A 169 15.66 -17.26 -9.07
CA ALA A 169 16.41 -17.35 -7.81
C ALA A 169 17.60 -16.37 -7.74
N GLY A 170 17.92 -15.65 -8.82
CA GLY A 170 19.06 -14.73 -8.89
C GLY A 170 18.89 -13.43 -8.10
N ASN A 171 17.66 -13.05 -7.72
CA ASN A 171 17.40 -11.81 -6.99
C ASN A 171 16.51 -12.02 -5.75
N PRO A 172 17.10 -12.42 -4.59
CA PRO A 172 16.33 -12.76 -3.40
C PRO A 172 15.57 -11.56 -2.79
N LYS A 173 16.03 -10.33 -3.04
CA LYS A 173 15.39 -9.11 -2.52
C LYS A 173 14.04 -8.87 -3.20
N ILE A 174 13.99 -8.96 -4.54
CA ILE A 174 12.74 -8.82 -5.30
C ILE A 174 11.78 -9.95 -4.92
N LEU A 175 12.27 -11.19 -4.79
CA LEU A 175 11.46 -12.34 -4.37
C LEU A 175 10.73 -12.07 -3.04
N THR A 176 11.43 -11.53 -2.04
CA THR A 176 10.84 -11.23 -0.73
C THR A 176 9.69 -10.23 -0.84
N LEU A 177 9.86 -9.15 -1.59
CA LEU A 177 8.80 -8.17 -1.82
C LEU A 177 7.61 -8.77 -2.58
N CYS A 178 7.87 -9.62 -3.56
CA CYS A 178 6.82 -10.29 -4.32
C CYS A 178 5.98 -11.20 -3.43
N LEU A 179 6.63 -11.99 -2.58
CA LEU A 179 5.92 -12.87 -1.64
C LEU A 179 5.03 -12.07 -0.68
N ILE A 180 5.54 -10.95 -0.15
CA ILE A 180 4.74 -10.07 0.71
C ILE A 180 3.57 -9.47 -0.09
N ALA A 181 3.81 -8.99 -1.31
CA ALA A 181 2.78 -8.38 -2.14
C ALA A 181 1.65 -9.38 -2.49
N PHE A 182 1.99 -10.60 -2.88
CA PHE A 182 0.99 -11.65 -3.15
C PHE A 182 0.28 -12.11 -1.88
N PHE A 183 0.96 -12.17 -0.74
CA PHE A 183 0.30 -12.45 0.53
C PHE A 183 -0.77 -11.39 0.86
N VAL A 184 -0.43 -10.11 0.69
CA VAL A 184 -1.38 -9.00 0.89
C VAL A 184 -2.52 -9.07 -0.12
N TYR A 185 -2.23 -9.40 -1.39
CA TYR A 185 -3.23 -9.60 -2.43
C TYR A 185 -4.26 -10.67 -2.03
N TYR A 186 -3.80 -11.88 -1.69
CA TYR A 186 -4.71 -12.96 -1.31
C TYR A 186 -5.48 -12.65 -0.02
N SER A 187 -4.85 -12.00 0.96
CA SER A 187 -5.54 -11.52 2.16
C SER A 187 -6.64 -10.51 1.80
N ALA A 188 -6.37 -9.57 0.90
CA ALA A 188 -7.35 -8.60 0.42
C ALA A 188 -8.51 -9.27 -0.34
N THR A 189 -8.23 -10.25 -1.20
CA THR A 189 -9.25 -11.05 -1.89
C THR A 189 -10.15 -11.81 -0.92
N ILE A 190 -9.57 -12.43 0.11
CA ILE A 190 -10.34 -13.14 1.15
C ILE A 190 -11.25 -12.15 1.88
N ASN A 191 -10.71 -11.02 2.34
CA ASN A 191 -11.51 -9.98 3.02
C ASN A 191 -12.64 -9.44 2.14
N LEU A 192 -12.41 -9.30 0.83
CA LEU A 192 -13.42 -8.85 -0.12
C LEU A 192 -14.52 -9.91 -0.31
N ARG A 193 -14.16 -11.19 -0.39
CA ARG A 193 -15.11 -12.30 -0.47
C ARG A 193 -15.96 -12.44 0.78
N GLU A 194 -15.36 -12.34 1.95
CA GLU A 194 -16.10 -12.32 3.22
C GLU A 194 -17.14 -11.18 3.24
N CYS A 195 -16.82 -10.02 2.65
CA CYS A 195 -17.80 -8.93 2.52
C CYS A 195 -18.99 -9.31 1.62
N MET A 196 -18.76 -10.08 0.54
CA MET A 196 -19.81 -10.58 -0.36
C MET A 196 -20.71 -11.63 0.29
N ASP A 197 -20.13 -12.51 1.11
CA ASP A 197 -20.87 -13.61 1.77
C ASP A 197 -21.70 -13.15 2.99
N LEU A 198 -21.62 -11.87 3.36
CA LEU A 198 -22.45 -11.30 4.42
C LEU A 198 -23.95 -11.32 4.02
N PRO A 199 -24.87 -11.46 5.00
CA PRO A 199 -26.30 -11.75 4.78
C PRO A 199 -27.11 -10.64 4.06
N TRP A 200 -26.49 -9.58 3.57
CA TRP A 200 -27.13 -8.61 2.68
C TRP A 200 -27.16 -9.07 1.22
N ALA A 201 -26.36 -10.05 0.80
CA ALA A 201 -26.33 -10.56 -0.59
C ALA A 201 -27.50 -11.51 -0.93
N VAL A 202 -28.26 -11.97 0.07
CA VAL A 202 -29.37 -12.92 -0.07
C VAL A 202 -30.75 -12.23 0.13
N LEU A 203 -30.76 -10.91 0.30
CA LEU A 203 -31.98 -10.09 0.48
C LEU A 203 -32.08 -9.03 -0.60
#